data_AF-A0A6G2I3A7-F1
#
_entry.id   AF-A0A6G2I3A7-F1
#
_cell.length_a   1.000
_cell.length_b   1.000
_cell.length_c   1.000
_cell.angle_alpha   90.00
_cell.angle_beta   90.00
_cell.angle_gamma   90.00
#
_symmetry.space_group_name_H-M   'P 1'
#
loop_
_entity.id
_entity.type
_entity.pdbx_description
1 polymer ?
#
loop_
_entity_poly.entity_id
_entity_poly.type
_entity_poly.pdbx_seq_one_letter_code
_entity_poly.pdbx_strand_id
1 'polypeptide(L)'
;MRSNRGFRMAKGVELVGRQGASYEMQVSIPLDDEGFLGRQCPECSLLFRMDAAQYKALPDDLTLWCVYCGHQADHSEFITAQQRKRLRRAASDLGMQIVTRELDRAFRGLSSSGSRHGFVSVRHESRPFHPRPLPGIDEERLTRVRTCPGCQNRYAVFGEHRFCPVCGHLPASSVAFDALDADMARARCAGCSTAQRQSRLA
;
A
#
# COMPACT_ATOMS: atom_id res chain seq x y z
N MET A 1 4.54 -7.94 31.84
CA MET A 1 4.69 -7.51 30.43
C MET A 1 5.66 -8.47 29.73
N ARG A 2 5.16 -9.39 28.90
CA ARG A 2 6.03 -10.36 28.19
C ARG A 2 6.72 -9.66 27.02
N SER A 3 8.05 -9.56 27.13
CA SER A 3 8.98 -9.01 26.15
C SER A 3 8.65 -9.41 24.71
N ASN A 4 8.40 -8.41 23.85
CA ASN A 4 8.13 -8.55 22.40
C ASN A 4 9.39 -8.92 21.58
N ARG A 5 10.48 -9.40 22.22
CA ARG A 5 11.82 -9.58 21.62
C ARG A 5 12.02 -10.91 20.86
N GLY A 6 11.06 -11.33 20.05
CA GLY A 6 11.16 -12.61 19.35
C GLY A 6 11.47 -12.52 17.87
N PHE A 7 10.82 -11.61 17.17
CA PHE A 7 10.77 -11.61 15.71
C PHE A 7 11.66 -10.50 15.14
N ARG A 8 12.41 -10.83 14.11
CA ARG A 8 13.20 -9.88 13.34
C ARG A 8 12.29 -9.29 12.27
N MET A 9 12.14 -7.97 12.25
CA MET A 9 11.31 -7.27 11.28
C MET A 9 12.16 -6.51 10.26
N ALA A 10 11.69 -6.45 9.03
CA ALA A 10 12.26 -5.55 8.03
C ALA A 10 11.99 -4.09 8.42
N LYS A 11 12.84 -3.16 7.97
CA LYS A 11 12.60 -1.73 8.15
C LYS A 11 11.22 -1.36 7.60
N GLY A 12 10.40 -0.68 8.41
CA GLY A 12 9.03 -0.31 8.07
C GLY A 12 7.99 -1.40 8.38
N VAL A 13 8.33 -2.40 9.20
CA VAL A 13 7.37 -3.35 9.76
C VAL A 13 7.47 -3.32 11.27
N GLU A 14 6.35 -3.15 11.95
CA GLU A 14 6.26 -3.15 13.41
C GLU A 14 5.21 -4.15 13.86
N LEU A 15 5.53 -4.93 14.89
CA LEU A 15 4.58 -5.85 15.53
C LEU A 15 3.91 -5.11 16.69
N VAL A 16 2.64 -4.77 16.51
CA VAL A 16 1.90 -3.89 17.42
C VAL A 16 1.24 -4.67 18.55
N GLY A 17 0.78 -5.88 18.24
CA GLY A 17 -0.03 -6.66 19.16
C GLY A 17 0.10 -8.16 18.97
N ARG A 18 -0.25 -8.88 20.03
CA ARG A 18 -0.47 -10.33 19.99
C ARG A 18 -1.65 -10.68 20.89
N GLN A 19 -2.63 -11.38 20.33
CA GLN A 19 -3.77 -11.91 21.06
C GLN A 19 -3.83 -13.42 20.82
N GLY A 20 -3.33 -14.22 21.77
CA GLY A 20 -3.23 -15.67 21.63
C GLY A 20 -2.35 -16.09 20.46
N ALA A 21 -2.98 -16.69 19.43
CA ALA A 21 -2.33 -17.10 18.18
C ALA A 21 -2.34 -16.00 17.10
N SER A 22 -3.11 -14.92 17.29
CA SER A 22 -3.22 -13.81 16.35
C SER A 22 -2.11 -12.79 16.59
N TYR A 23 -1.56 -12.27 15.49
CA TYR A 23 -0.51 -11.27 15.48
C TYR A 23 -1.02 -10.04 14.73
N GLU A 24 -0.81 -8.87 15.32
CA GLU A 24 -1.14 -7.60 14.69
C GLU A 24 0.16 -6.89 14.29
N MET A 25 0.22 -6.50 13.02
CA MET A 25 1.40 -5.86 12.45
C MET A 25 1.01 -4.62 11.65
N GLN A 26 1.84 -3.58 11.79
CA GLN A 26 1.79 -2.39 10.96
C GLN A 26 2.92 -2.44 9.94
N VAL A 27 2.59 -2.11 8.69
CA VAL A 27 3.54 -2.04 7.60
C VAL A 27 3.49 -0.63 7.03
N SER A 28 4.63 0.06 7.03
CA SER A 28 4.72 1.39 6.46
C SER A 28 4.60 1.32 4.93
N ILE A 29 3.70 2.16 4.40
CA ILE A 29 3.55 2.41 2.98
C ILE A 29 4.33 3.72 2.70
N PRO A 30 5.40 3.69 1.89
CA PRO A 30 6.08 4.92 1.51
C PRO A 30 5.13 5.84 0.75
N LEU A 31 5.21 7.12 1.06
CA LEU A 31 4.53 8.18 0.31
C LEU A 31 5.37 8.57 -0.90
N ASP A 32 4.74 9.23 -1.88
CA ASP A 32 5.49 9.92 -2.91
C ASP A 32 6.13 11.22 -2.39
N ASP A 33 6.94 11.87 -3.24
CA ASP A 33 7.64 13.11 -2.92
C ASP A 33 6.71 14.26 -2.54
N GLU A 34 5.42 14.18 -2.92
CA GLU A 34 4.40 15.19 -2.66
C GLU A 34 3.51 14.84 -1.44
N GLY A 35 3.79 13.73 -0.76
CA GLY A 35 3.06 13.30 0.44
C GLY A 35 1.74 12.58 0.15
N PHE A 36 1.56 12.06 -1.05
CA PHE A 36 0.37 11.30 -1.44
C PHE A 36 0.60 9.78 -1.37
N LEU A 37 -0.48 9.04 -1.13
CA LEU A 37 -0.53 7.58 -1.22
C LEU A 37 -1.39 7.13 -2.40
N GLY A 38 -0.97 6.07 -3.09
CA GLY A 38 -1.74 5.48 -4.18
C GLY A 38 -2.89 4.60 -3.71
N ARG A 39 -3.93 4.56 -4.54
CA ARG A 39 -5.12 3.73 -4.43
C ARG A 39 -5.49 3.18 -5.79
N GLN A 40 -5.91 1.93 -5.83
CA GLN A 40 -6.29 1.25 -7.06
C GLN A 40 -7.73 0.77 -6.95
N CYS A 41 -8.58 1.14 -7.89
CA CYS A 41 -9.95 0.64 -7.90
C CYS A 41 -9.99 -0.86 -8.26
N PRO A 42 -10.71 -1.70 -7.50
CA PRO A 42 -10.84 -3.13 -7.83
C PRO A 42 -11.63 -3.40 -9.12
N GLU A 43 -12.56 -2.51 -9.48
CA GLU A 43 -13.40 -2.65 -10.68
C GLU A 43 -12.67 -2.22 -11.96
N CYS A 44 -12.21 -0.97 -12.04
CA CYS A 44 -11.64 -0.42 -13.27
C CYS A 44 -10.11 -0.48 -13.33
N SER A 45 -9.45 -0.97 -12.26
CA SER A 45 -7.99 -1.07 -12.14
C SER A 45 -7.20 0.25 -12.24
N LEU A 46 -7.89 1.39 -12.38
CA LEU A 46 -7.28 2.71 -12.48
C LEU A 46 -6.74 3.18 -11.12
N LEU A 47 -5.62 3.90 -11.18
CA LEU A 47 -4.92 4.46 -10.04
C LEU A 47 -5.35 5.91 -9.79
N PHE A 48 -5.54 6.24 -8.52
CA PHE A 48 -5.65 7.60 -8.02
C PHE A 48 -4.83 7.74 -6.74
N ARG A 49 -4.60 8.97 -6.30
CA ARG A 49 -3.81 9.26 -5.09
C ARG A 49 -4.60 10.10 -4.11
N MET A 50 -4.32 9.94 -2.83
CA MET A 50 -4.91 10.72 -1.74
C MET A 50 -3.81 11.34 -0.89
N ASP A 51 -4.05 12.54 -0.36
CA ASP A 51 -3.13 13.19 0.58
C ASP A 51 -3.04 12.33 1.86
N ALA A 52 -1.82 11.95 2.26
CA ALA A 52 -1.64 10.98 3.33
C ALA A 52 -1.99 11.53 4.72
N ALA A 53 -1.79 12.82 4.95
CA ALA A 53 -2.13 13.45 6.22
C ALA A 53 -3.65 13.51 6.39
N GLN A 54 -4.35 13.91 5.33
CA GLN A 54 -5.81 13.95 5.34
C GLN A 54 -6.42 12.55 5.40
N TYR A 55 -5.90 11.59 4.62
CA TYR A 55 -6.35 10.21 4.66
C TYR A 55 -6.19 9.60 6.07
N LYS A 56 -5.08 9.87 6.77
CA LYS A 56 -4.85 9.39 8.14
C LYS A 56 -5.82 10.00 9.17
N ALA A 57 -6.38 11.18 8.89
CA ALA A 57 -7.35 11.84 9.76
C ALA A 57 -8.79 11.34 9.56
N LEU A 58 -9.03 10.51 8.54
CA LEU A 58 -10.34 9.91 8.29
C LEU A 58 -10.60 8.71 9.24
N PRO A 59 -11.87 8.34 9.46
CA PRO A 59 -12.22 7.15 10.24
C PRO A 59 -11.65 5.86 9.64
N ASP A 60 -11.42 4.86 10.48
CA ASP A 60 -10.90 3.56 10.05
C ASP A 60 -11.91 2.74 9.22
N ASP A 61 -13.21 2.92 9.44
CA ASP A 61 -14.30 2.26 8.71
C ASP A 61 -14.75 3.06 7.46
N LEU A 62 -13.84 3.85 6.89
CA LEU A 62 -14.10 4.68 5.73
C LEU A 62 -14.39 3.83 4.48
N THR A 63 -15.46 4.19 3.80
CA THR A 63 -15.73 3.77 2.43
C THR A 63 -15.17 4.77 1.44
N LEU A 64 -14.45 4.30 0.43
CA LEU A 64 -13.91 5.13 -0.65
C LEU A 64 -14.74 5.03 -1.93
N TRP A 65 -14.71 6.09 -2.70
CA TRP A 65 -15.27 6.16 -4.04
C TRP A 65 -14.17 6.16 -5.08
N CYS A 66 -14.31 5.35 -6.14
CA CYS A 66 -13.45 5.46 -7.29
C CYS A 66 -13.69 6.78 -7.99
N VAL A 67 -12.64 7.61 -8.09
CA VAL A 67 -12.69 8.92 -8.76
C VAL A 67 -13.09 8.86 -10.23
N TYR A 68 -12.99 7.69 -10.87
CA TYR A 68 -13.26 7.50 -12.29
C TYR A 68 -14.63 6.86 -12.57
N CYS A 69 -14.90 5.68 -12.00
CA CYS A 69 -16.11 4.90 -12.29
C CYS A 69 -17.20 5.02 -11.21
N GLY A 70 -16.91 5.64 -10.07
CA GLY A 70 -17.88 5.79 -8.97
C GLY A 70 -18.10 4.52 -8.16
N HIS A 71 -17.33 3.44 -8.39
CA HIS A 71 -17.40 2.25 -7.54
C HIS A 71 -17.10 2.59 -6.09
N GLN A 72 -17.93 2.08 -5.19
CA GLN A 72 -17.86 2.35 -3.75
C GLN A 72 -17.52 1.06 -3.01
N ALA A 73 -16.44 1.07 -2.23
CA ALA A 73 -16.03 -0.07 -1.42
C ALA A 73 -15.19 0.38 -0.21
N ASP A 74 -14.96 -0.55 0.71
CA ASP A 74 -14.10 -0.33 1.87
C ASP A 74 -12.69 0.13 1.43
N HIS A 75 -12.10 1.06 2.20
CA HIS A 75 -10.80 1.64 1.85
C HIS A 75 -9.67 0.60 1.69
N SER A 76 -9.78 -0.57 2.34
CA SER A 76 -8.82 -1.68 2.25
C SER A 76 -8.87 -2.40 0.90
N GLU A 77 -10.00 -2.33 0.19
CA GLU A 77 -10.14 -2.89 -1.17
C GLU A 77 -9.36 -2.07 -2.20
N PHE A 78 -9.16 -0.78 -1.94
CA PHE A 78 -8.45 0.13 -2.83
C PHE A 78 -6.91 0.02 -2.75
N ILE A 79 -6.39 -1.10 -2.28
CA ILE A 79 -4.95 -1.34 -2.18
C ILE A 79 -4.33 -1.65 -3.54
N THR A 80 -3.22 -0.98 -3.88
CA THR A 80 -2.53 -1.21 -5.14
C THR A 80 -1.83 -2.57 -5.18
N ALA A 81 -1.55 -3.07 -6.38
CA ALA A 81 -0.79 -4.31 -6.55
C ALA A 81 0.58 -4.28 -5.86
N GLN A 82 1.27 -3.13 -5.87
CA GLN A 82 2.59 -2.96 -5.25
C GLN A 82 2.49 -2.92 -3.72
N GLN A 83 1.53 -2.17 -3.18
CA GLN A 83 1.22 -2.17 -1.74
C GLN A 83 0.86 -3.58 -1.26
N ARG A 84 0.02 -4.31 -2.00
CA ARG A 84 -0.35 -5.70 -1.68
C ARG A 84 0.85 -6.63 -1.67
N LYS A 85 1.77 -6.50 -2.64
CA LYS A 85 3.02 -7.28 -2.68
C LYS A 85 3.90 -6.99 -1.46
N ARG A 86 3.97 -5.72 -1.06
CA ARG A 86 4.70 -5.27 0.14
C ARG A 86 4.11 -5.86 1.43
N LEU A 87 2.78 -5.79 1.61
CA LEU A 87 2.10 -6.39 2.75
C LEU A 87 2.30 -7.91 2.80
N ARG A 88 2.10 -8.60 1.67
CA ARG A 88 2.30 -10.06 1.58
C ARG A 88 3.73 -10.47 1.93
N ARG A 89 4.73 -9.68 1.54
CA ARG A 89 6.12 -9.93 1.93
C ARG A 89 6.29 -9.86 3.46
N ALA A 90 5.79 -8.80 4.07
CA ALA A 90 5.91 -8.61 5.51
C ALA A 90 5.21 -9.76 6.28
N ALA A 91 3.98 -10.10 5.87
CA ALA A 91 3.21 -11.19 6.46
C ALA A 91 3.89 -12.56 6.27
N SER A 92 4.43 -12.83 5.08
CA SER A 92 5.15 -14.08 4.78
C SER A 92 6.42 -14.22 5.63
N ASP A 93 7.20 -13.14 5.76
CA ASP A 93 8.43 -13.15 6.56
C ASP A 93 8.13 -13.31 8.07
N LEU A 94 7.02 -12.78 8.58
CA LEU A 94 6.55 -13.04 9.94
C LEU A 94 6.07 -14.50 10.10
N GLY A 95 5.26 -15.00 9.17
CA GLY A 95 4.74 -16.36 9.17
C GLY A 95 5.85 -17.41 9.18
N MET A 96 6.88 -17.23 8.36
CA MET A 96 8.05 -18.12 8.35
C MET A 96 8.75 -18.17 9.72
N GLN A 97 8.90 -17.03 10.39
CA GLN A 97 9.51 -17.01 11.72
C GLN A 97 8.66 -17.68 12.78
N ILE A 98 7.33 -17.57 12.68
CA ILE A 98 6.40 -18.28 13.58
C ILE A 98 6.59 -19.79 13.39
N VAL A 99 6.55 -20.26 12.13
CA VAL A 99 6.74 -21.69 11.80
C VAL A 99 8.09 -22.20 12.28
N THR A 100 9.19 -21.50 11.97
CA THR A 100 10.54 -21.89 12.44
C THR A 100 10.59 -21.99 13.95
N ARG A 101 9.98 -21.06 14.69
CA ARG A 101 10.00 -21.09 16.15
C ARG A 101 9.20 -22.25 16.73
N GLU A 102 8.05 -22.59 16.15
CA GLU A 102 7.27 -23.73 16.65
C GLU A 102 7.96 -25.07 16.32
N LEU A 103 8.57 -25.20 15.13
CA LEU A 103 9.40 -26.36 14.79
C LEU A 103 10.58 -26.50 15.76
N ASP A 104 11.30 -25.41 16.04
CA ASP A 104 12.40 -25.39 17.01
C ASP A 104 12.00 -25.85 18.41
N ARG A 105 10.77 -25.52 18.85
CA ARG A 105 10.25 -25.95 20.15
C ARG A 105 9.88 -27.43 20.14
N ALA A 106 9.24 -27.90 19.06
CA ALA A 106 8.89 -29.30 18.91
C ALA A 106 10.14 -30.19 18.93
N PHE A 107 11.16 -29.86 18.11
CA PHE A 107 12.40 -30.63 18.06
C PHE A 107 13.20 -30.57 19.38
N ARG A 108 13.20 -29.43 20.08
CA ARG A 108 13.78 -29.35 21.43
C ARG A 108 13.08 -30.26 22.43
N GLY A 109 11.74 -30.31 22.41
CA GLY A 109 10.95 -31.20 23.25
C GLY A 109 11.21 -32.68 22.98
N LEU A 110 11.41 -33.06 21.71
CA LEU A 110 11.82 -34.41 21.31
C LEU A 110 13.23 -34.76 21.81
N SER A 111 14.15 -33.80 21.80
CA SER A 111 15.53 -34.02 22.29
C SER A 111 15.65 -34.06 23.82
N SER A 112 14.75 -33.41 24.57
CA SER A 112 14.77 -33.42 26.05
C SER A 112 13.97 -34.57 26.66
N SER A 113 13.03 -35.13 25.93
CA SER A 113 12.23 -36.29 26.33
C SER A 113 13.02 -37.56 26.02
N GLY A 114 13.94 -37.92 26.93
CA GLY A 114 14.91 -39.00 26.75
C GLY A 114 14.33 -40.28 26.14
N SER A 115 14.95 -40.72 25.05
CA SER A 115 14.79 -42.05 24.46
C SER A 115 15.22 -43.12 25.48
N ARG A 116 14.29 -43.60 26.30
CA ARG A 116 14.50 -44.84 27.06
C ARG A 116 14.46 -46.08 26.16
N HIS A 117 13.88 -46.00 24.96
CA HIS A 117 13.94 -47.03 23.91
C HIS A 117 13.69 -46.41 22.52
N GLY A 118 14.67 -46.41 21.60
CA GLY A 118 14.40 -46.09 20.18
C GLY A 118 15.54 -45.39 19.43
N PHE A 119 15.86 -45.90 18.25
CA PHE A 119 17.13 -45.77 17.52
C PHE A 119 17.21 -44.56 16.57
N VAL A 120 16.45 -43.49 16.82
CA VAL A 120 16.34 -42.35 15.87
C VAL A 120 16.75 -41.06 16.56
N SER A 121 17.96 -40.59 16.29
CA SER A 121 18.42 -39.26 16.69
C SER A 121 18.11 -38.25 15.58
N VAL A 122 17.15 -37.35 15.81
CA VAL A 122 16.89 -36.23 14.89
C VAL A 122 17.71 -35.02 15.35
N ARG A 123 18.71 -34.60 14.57
CA ARG A 123 19.41 -33.32 14.78
C ARG A 123 18.73 -32.23 13.97
N HIS A 124 18.29 -31.17 14.66
CA HIS A 124 17.73 -29.97 14.05
C HIS A 124 18.62 -28.77 14.39
N GLU A 125 19.21 -28.14 13.38
CA GLU A 125 19.98 -26.90 13.54
C GLU A 125 19.13 -25.70 13.14
N SER A 126 18.70 -24.92 14.12
CA SER A 126 17.92 -23.70 13.88
C SER A 126 18.83 -22.58 13.36
N ARG A 127 18.62 -22.11 12.12
CA ARG A 127 19.29 -20.91 11.60
C ARG A 127 18.42 -19.67 11.86
N PRO A 128 19.01 -18.53 12.26
CA PRO A 128 18.24 -17.30 12.47
C PRO A 128 17.62 -16.85 11.14
N PHE A 129 16.31 -16.65 11.13
CA PHE A 129 15.63 -16.10 9.96
C PHE A 129 15.90 -14.60 9.86
N HIS A 130 16.33 -14.15 8.68
CA HIS A 130 16.53 -12.74 8.38
C HIS A 130 15.42 -12.26 7.43
N PRO A 131 14.55 -11.33 7.86
CA PRO A 131 13.52 -10.78 6.99
C PRO A 131 14.20 -10.08 5.83
N ARG A 132 13.62 -10.25 4.63
CA ARG A 132 14.19 -9.64 3.44
C ARG A 132 13.64 -8.21 3.30
N PRO A 133 14.34 -7.30 2.62
CA PRO A 133 13.84 -5.94 2.40
C PRO A 133 12.44 -5.94 1.79
N LEU A 134 11.60 -5.00 2.22
CA LEU A 134 10.27 -4.83 1.64
C LEU A 134 10.39 -4.32 0.19
N PRO A 135 9.57 -4.85 -0.75
CA PRO A 135 9.47 -4.30 -2.10
C PRO A 135 9.23 -2.79 -2.07
N GLY A 136 9.93 -2.07 -2.94
CA GLY A 136 9.66 -0.66 -3.21
C GLY A 136 8.25 -0.49 -3.80
N ILE A 137 7.76 0.74 -3.71
CA ILE A 137 6.52 1.16 -4.36
C ILE A 137 6.91 2.30 -5.30
N ASP A 138 6.74 2.06 -6.59
CA ASP A 138 6.96 3.03 -7.65
C ASP A 138 5.71 3.05 -8.53
N GLU A 139 4.72 3.82 -8.07
CA GLU A 139 3.44 3.96 -8.74
C GLU A 139 3.47 5.17 -9.67
N GLU A 140 2.79 5.09 -10.82
CA GLU A 140 2.74 6.14 -11.85
C GLU A 140 2.45 7.52 -11.24
N ARG A 141 3.24 8.55 -11.52
CA ARG A 141 3.08 9.87 -10.89
C ARG A 141 1.86 10.59 -11.47
N LEU A 142 0.93 10.94 -10.59
CA LEU A 142 -0.34 11.58 -10.97
C LEU A 142 -0.16 13.08 -10.92
N THR A 143 -0.27 13.72 -12.07
CA THR A 143 0.21 15.09 -12.29
C THR A 143 -0.75 16.16 -11.78
N ARG A 144 -2.00 15.81 -11.46
CA ARG A 144 -3.06 16.79 -11.15
C ARG A 144 -3.62 16.61 -9.77
N VAL A 145 -3.09 17.41 -8.84
CA VAL A 145 -3.67 17.57 -7.51
C VAL A 145 -4.95 18.39 -7.60
N ARG A 146 -5.97 17.96 -6.86
CA ARG A 146 -7.29 18.57 -6.75
C ARG A 146 -7.73 18.61 -5.30
N THR A 147 -8.57 19.60 -4.98
CA THR A 147 -9.20 19.74 -3.67
C THR A 147 -10.70 19.68 -3.89
N CYS A 148 -11.39 18.75 -3.22
CA CYS A 148 -12.83 18.63 -3.33
C CYS A 148 -13.51 19.89 -2.76
N PRO A 149 -14.40 20.58 -3.50
CA PRO A 149 -15.11 21.74 -2.97
C PRO A 149 -16.07 21.39 -1.82
N GLY A 150 -16.58 20.17 -1.78
CA GLY A 150 -17.54 19.72 -0.76
C GLY A 150 -16.89 19.32 0.58
N CYS A 151 -15.88 18.45 0.55
CA CYS A 151 -15.25 17.92 1.77
C CYS A 151 -13.79 18.36 1.98
N GLN A 152 -13.24 19.20 1.10
CA GLN A 152 -11.86 19.72 1.17
C GLN A 152 -10.75 18.65 1.11
N ASN A 153 -11.11 17.40 0.78
CA ASN A 153 -10.13 16.34 0.61
C ASN A 153 -9.26 16.60 -0.64
N ARG A 154 -7.94 16.43 -0.48
CA ARG A 154 -6.93 16.55 -1.52
C ARG A 154 -6.61 15.18 -2.10
N TYR A 155 -6.64 15.11 -3.42
CA TYR A 155 -6.40 13.89 -4.18
C TYR A 155 -5.75 14.21 -5.52
N ALA A 156 -5.05 13.24 -6.11
CA ALA A 156 -4.42 13.41 -7.41
C ALA A 156 -4.90 12.34 -8.41
N VAL A 157 -5.05 12.75 -9.67
CA VAL A 157 -5.60 11.95 -10.77
C VAL A 157 -4.75 12.09 -12.03
N PHE A 158 -4.85 11.13 -12.95
CA PHE A 158 -4.09 11.15 -14.23
C PHE A 158 -4.84 11.94 -15.30
N GLY A 159 -6.17 11.85 -15.30
CA GLY A 159 -7.02 12.39 -16.34
C GLY A 159 -8.33 12.93 -15.80
N GLU A 160 -9.38 12.81 -16.61
CA GLU A 160 -10.73 13.17 -16.20
C GLU A 160 -11.17 12.34 -15.00
N HIS A 161 -11.80 13.00 -14.04
CA HIS A 161 -12.37 12.38 -12.87
C HIS A 161 -13.78 12.94 -12.66
N ARG A 162 -14.65 12.14 -12.04
CA ARG A 162 -16.07 12.45 -11.91
C ARG A 162 -16.55 12.43 -10.46
N PHE A 163 -15.78 11.82 -9.56
CA PHE A 163 -16.15 11.62 -8.15
C PHE A 163 -15.05 12.06 -7.20
N CYS A 164 -15.44 12.54 -6.02
CA CYS A 164 -14.53 12.75 -4.91
C CYS A 164 -14.26 11.40 -4.22
N PRO A 165 -13.00 11.05 -3.89
CA PRO A 165 -12.72 9.74 -3.29
C PRO A 165 -13.29 9.55 -1.88
N VAL A 166 -13.66 10.64 -1.19
CA VAL A 166 -14.18 10.60 0.18
C VAL A 166 -15.70 10.75 0.20
N CYS A 167 -16.24 11.84 -0.34
CA CYS A 167 -17.69 12.10 -0.26
C CYS A 167 -18.49 11.64 -1.50
N GLY A 168 -17.82 11.15 -2.55
CA GLY A 168 -18.45 10.75 -3.81
C GLY A 168 -18.96 11.92 -4.67
N HIS A 169 -19.20 13.10 -4.09
CA HIS A 169 -19.82 14.21 -4.80
C HIS A 169 -18.82 15.20 -5.38
N LEU A 170 -18.98 15.51 -6.68
CA LEU A 170 -18.38 16.66 -7.33
C LEU A 170 -19.46 17.43 -8.10
N PRO A 171 -19.50 18.77 -7.99
CA PRO A 171 -20.38 19.57 -8.83
C PRO A 171 -20.07 19.36 -10.30
N ALA A 172 -21.10 19.27 -11.14
CA ALA A 172 -20.94 19.08 -12.59
C ALA A 172 -20.08 20.19 -13.22
N SER A 173 -20.18 21.42 -12.70
CA SER A 173 -19.33 22.54 -13.11
C SER A 173 -17.85 22.27 -12.81
N SER A 174 -17.51 21.78 -11.62
CA SER A 174 -16.13 21.42 -11.27
C SER A 174 -15.56 20.37 -12.21
N VAL A 175 -16.33 19.31 -12.47
CA VAL A 175 -15.92 18.25 -13.42
C VAL A 175 -15.71 18.80 -14.83
N ALA A 176 -16.62 19.65 -15.31
CA ALA A 176 -16.53 20.25 -16.64
C ALA A 176 -15.30 21.17 -16.78
N PHE A 177 -15.07 22.07 -15.81
CA PHE A 177 -13.90 22.94 -15.83
C PHE A 177 -12.59 22.14 -15.71
N ASP A 178 -12.56 21.10 -14.89
CA ASP A 178 -11.40 20.23 -14.76
C ASP A 178 -11.05 19.48 -16.05
N ALA A 179 -12.07 19.04 -16.80
CA ALA A 179 -11.88 18.42 -18.12
C ALA A 179 -11.32 19.44 -19.12
N LEU A 180 -11.82 20.67 -19.14
CA LEU A 180 -11.28 21.73 -20.00
C LEU A 180 -9.83 22.06 -19.65
N ASP A 181 -9.50 22.18 -18.37
CA ASP A 181 -8.11 22.34 -17.91
C ASP A 181 -7.23 21.14 -18.28
N ALA A 182 -7.81 19.93 -18.35
CA ALA A 182 -7.17 18.72 -18.87
C ALA A 182 -6.73 18.88 -20.31
N ASP A 183 -7.67 19.24 -21.16
CA ASP A 183 -7.42 19.33 -22.59
C ASP A 183 -6.55 20.53 -22.94
N MET A 184 -6.72 21.68 -22.26
CA MET A 184 -5.84 22.83 -22.45
C MET A 184 -4.37 22.52 -22.12
N ALA A 185 -4.09 21.79 -21.04
CA ALA A 185 -2.71 21.42 -20.72
C ALA A 185 -2.13 20.46 -21.74
N ARG A 186 -2.91 19.46 -22.20
CA ARG A 186 -2.50 18.54 -23.27
C ARG A 186 -2.17 19.30 -24.56
N ALA A 187 -3.02 20.24 -24.96
CA ALA A 187 -2.80 21.07 -26.14
C ALA A 187 -1.52 21.93 -26.03
N ARG A 188 -1.26 22.53 -24.86
CA ARG A 188 -0.02 23.30 -24.61
C ARG A 188 1.23 22.43 -24.69
N CYS A 189 1.20 21.21 -24.16
CA CYS A 189 2.32 20.27 -24.25
C CYS A 189 2.57 19.80 -25.70
N ALA A 190 1.51 19.50 -26.45
CA ALA A 190 1.60 19.11 -27.86
C ALA A 190 2.18 20.26 -28.72
N GLY A 191 1.71 21.49 -28.49
CA GLY A 191 2.23 22.69 -29.15
C GLY A 191 3.72 22.94 -28.90
N CYS A 192 4.20 22.68 -27.68
CA CYS A 192 5.62 22.84 -27.31
C CYS A 192 6.53 21.85 -28.06
N SER A 193 6.09 20.60 -28.25
CA SER A 193 6.83 19.60 -29.02
C SER A 193 6.93 19.94 -30.53
N THR A 194 5.93 20.66 -31.04
CA THR A 194 5.85 21.06 -32.46
C THR A 194 6.72 22.29 -32.73
N ALA A 195 6.72 23.27 -31.80
CA ALA A 195 7.56 24.47 -31.86
C ALA A 195 9.07 24.18 -31.72
N GLN A 196 9.45 23.15 -30.95
CA GLN A 196 10.86 22.72 -30.81
C GLN A 196 11.39 21.92 -32.02
N ARG A 197 10.51 21.29 -32.82
CA ARG A 197 10.92 20.61 -34.08
C ARG A 197 11.18 21.61 -35.21
N GLN A 198 10.41 22.69 -35.28
CA GLN A 198 10.56 23.69 -36.34
C GLN A 198 11.79 24.59 -36.14
N SER A 199 12.20 24.84 -34.90
CA SER A 199 13.40 25.63 -34.57
C SER A 199 14.73 24.86 -34.66
N ARG A 200 14.71 23.55 -34.92
CA ARG A 200 15.92 22.74 -35.23
C ARG A 200 16.12 22.49 -36.73
N LEU A 201 15.19 22.97 -37.56
CA LEU A 201 15.23 22.86 -39.02
C LEU A 201 15.42 24.23 -39.71
N ALA A 202 15.68 25.28 -38.93
CA ALA A 202 16.02 26.63 -39.39
C ALA A 202 17.47 26.96 -39.02
#